data_AF-A0A1I8BK69-F1
#
_entry.id   AF-A0A1I8BK69-F1
#
_cell.length_a   1.000
_cell.length_b   1.000
_cell.length_c   1.000
_cell.angle_alpha   90.00
_cell.angle_beta   90.00
_cell.angle_gamma   90.00
#
_symmetry.space_group_name_H-M   'P 1'
#
loop_
_entity.id
_entity.type
_entity.pdbx_description
1 polymer ?
#
loop_
_entity_poly.entity_id
_entity_poly.type
_entity_poly.pdbx_seq_one_letter_code
_entity_poly.pdbx_strand_id
1 'polypeptide(L)'
;MLYKIIIFIIFYFIIENSSADEEKCLKCICNHESGCKPLGCHWDVNSNSCGYFQIKLPYYKDCGEPGRKSGESSDSAWKRCSKDYNCSLNCVKAYIKRYQGKCPANMSACEKMSRVHNGGPGGCRSSSTNGYWAAIKKCSGGK
;
A
#
# COMPACT_ATOMS: atom_id res chain seq x y z
N MET A 1 -7.15 30.73 25.96
CA MET A 1 -6.19 30.70 24.84
C MET A 1 -5.20 29.55 24.96
N LEU A 2 -4.62 29.31 26.14
CA LEU A 2 -3.68 28.21 26.39
C LEU A 2 -4.23 26.81 26.06
N TYR A 3 -5.48 26.48 26.43
CA TYR A 3 -6.09 25.19 26.10
C TYR A 3 -6.26 24.96 24.59
N LYS A 4 -6.55 26.02 23.81
CA LYS A 4 -6.65 25.93 22.35
C LYS A 4 -5.29 25.64 21.72
N ILE A 5 -4.22 26.24 22.25
CA ILE A 5 -2.84 26.00 21.83
C ILE A 5 -2.45 24.55 22.16
N ILE A 6 -2.76 24.06 23.36
CA ILE A 6 -2.49 22.67 23.75
C ILE A 6 -3.22 21.67 22.86
N ILE A 7 -4.50 21.90 22.55
CA ILE A 7 -5.27 21.03 21.62
C ILE A 7 -4.63 21.00 20.24
N PHE A 8 -4.21 22.16 19.72
CA PHE A 8 -3.57 22.25 18.41
C PHE A 8 -2.25 21.48 18.37
N ILE A 9 -1.44 21.59 19.42
CA ILE A 9 -0.17 20.87 19.57
C ILE A 9 -0.41 19.36 19.61
N ILE A 10 -1.35 18.89 20.44
CA ILE A 10 -1.67 17.45 20.55
C ILE A 10 -2.15 16.90 19.20
N PHE A 11 -3.05 17.61 18.52
CA PHE A 11 -3.57 17.19 17.23
C PHE A 11 -2.48 17.08 16.16
N TYR A 12 -1.56 18.06 16.13
CA TYR A 12 -0.40 18.05 15.24
C TYR A 12 0.52 16.84 15.50
N PHE A 13 0.87 16.58 16.77
CA PHE A 13 1.68 15.41 17.13
C PHE A 13 1.02 14.07 16.74
N ILE A 14 -0.31 13.95 16.88
CA ILE A 14 -1.03 12.75 16.48
C ILE A 14 -0.95 12.54 14.96
N ILE A 15 -1.13 13.60 14.17
CA ILE A 15 -1.03 13.53 12.70
C ILE A 15 0.37 13.09 12.27
N GLU A 16 1.43 13.71 12.79
CA GLU A 16 2.80 13.35 12.43
C GLU A 16 3.12 11.88 12.71
N ASN A 17 2.72 11.37 13.88
CA ASN A 17 2.95 9.97 14.24
C ASN A 17 2.21 9.00 13.31
N SER A 18 0.96 9.32 12.92
CA SER A 18 0.21 8.49 11.99
C SER A 18 0.83 8.43 10.59
N SER A 19 1.37 9.55 10.10
CA SER A 19 2.09 9.61 8.82
C SER A 19 3.35 8.77 8.86
N ALA A 20 4.12 8.87 9.96
CA ALA A 20 5.35 8.09 10.14
C ALA A 20 5.09 6.57 10.19
N ASP A 21 4.02 6.15 10.88
CA ASP A 21 3.63 4.74 10.96
C ASP A 21 3.21 4.20 9.57
N GLU A 22 2.47 4.99 8.78
CA GLU A 22 2.09 4.65 7.40
C GLU A 22 3.34 4.47 6.50
N GLU A 23 4.26 5.44 6.54
CA GLU A 23 5.50 5.41 5.74
C GLU A 23 6.37 4.19 6.08
N LYS A 24 6.50 3.88 7.36
CA LYS A 24 7.25 2.71 7.82
C LYS A 24 6.62 1.42 7.31
N CYS A 25 5.30 1.31 7.38
CA CYS A 25 4.59 0.15 6.85
C CYS A 25 4.78 0.00 5.33
N LEU A 26 4.63 1.08 4.56
CA LEU A 26 4.85 1.10 3.11
C LEU A 26 6.28 0.71 2.73
N LYS A 27 7.28 1.19 3.48
CA LYS A 27 8.68 0.79 3.31
C LYS A 27 8.87 -0.71 3.54
N CYS A 28 8.21 -1.28 4.54
CA CYS A 28 8.27 -2.72 4.81
C CYS A 28 7.61 -3.54 3.70
N ILE A 29 6.45 -3.11 3.20
CA ILE A 29 5.78 -3.72 2.04
C ILE A 29 6.72 -3.70 0.83
N CYS A 30 7.27 -2.54 0.47
CA CYS A 30 8.19 -2.39 -0.67
C CYS A 30 9.40 -3.34 -0.56
N ASN A 31 10.01 -3.42 0.64
CA ASN A 31 11.14 -4.30 0.90
C ASN A 31 10.76 -5.79 0.82
N HIS A 32 9.58 -6.16 1.33
CA HIS A 32 9.10 -7.54 1.26
C HIS A 32 8.81 -7.98 -0.17
N GLU A 33 8.21 -7.10 -0.98
CA GLU A 33 7.77 -7.40 -2.35
C GLU A 33 8.93 -7.45 -3.36
N SER A 34 9.98 -6.64 -3.16
CA SER A 34 11.04 -6.49 -4.18
C SER A 34 12.43 -6.18 -3.64
N GLY A 35 12.63 -6.16 -2.32
CA GLY A 35 13.79 -5.49 -1.72
C GLY A 35 13.79 -3.98 -2.01
N CYS A 36 12.60 -3.44 -2.26
CA CYS A 36 12.34 -2.07 -2.70
C CYS A 36 13.14 -1.67 -3.94
N LYS A 37 13.06 -2.50 -4.99
CA LYS A 37 13.73 -2.32 -6.28
C LYS A 37 12.72 -2.34 -7.44
N PRO A 38 13.01 -1.66 -8.56
CA PRO A 38 12.12 -1.62 -9.73
C PRO A 38 12.21 -2.93 -10.55
N LEU A 39 11.79 -4.05 -9.97
CA LEU A 39 11.87 -5.35 -10.63
C LEU A 39 11.02 -5.40 -11.90
N GLY A 40 11.39 -6.31 -12.80
CA GLY A 40 10.56 -6.67 -13.94
C GLY A 40 9.21 -7.26 -13.54
N CYS A 41 8.41 -7.59 -14.53
CA CYS A 41 7.19 -8.35 -14.29
C CYS A 41 7.53 -9.83 -14.19
N HIS A 42 6.98 -10.50 -13.19
CA HIS A 42 7.12 -11.95 -13.02
C HIS A 42 5.75 -12.59 -12.86
N TRP A 43 5.62 -13.82 -13.35
CA TRP A 43 4.38 -14.57 -13.20
C TRP A 43 4.20 -15.01 -11.75
N ASP A 44 3.09 -14.63 -11.15
CA ASP A 44 2.71 -14.96 -9.78
C ASP A 44 1.18 -15.09 -9.66
N VAL A 45 0.71 -16.25 -9.19
CA VAL A 45 -0.71 -16.60 -9.01
C VAL A 45 -1.61 -16.05 -10.12
N ASN A 46 -1.68 -16.78 -11.23
CA ASN A 46 -2.59 -16.56 -12.37
C ASN A 46 -2.38 -15.26 -13.19
N SER A 47 -1.38 -14.43 -12.88
CA SER A 47 -1.06 -13.23 -13.67
C SER A 47 0.34 -12.70 -13.37
N ASN A 48 0.76 -11.66 -14.07
CA ASN A 48 2.04 -10.99 -13.78
C ASN A 48 1.90 -9.94 -12.66
N SER A 49 2.90 -9.89 -11.80
CA SER A 49 3.15 -8.83 -10.80
C SER A 49 4.40 -8.04 -11.20
N CYS A 50 4.42 -6.72 -11.01
CA CYS A 50 5.54 -5.88 -11.48
C CYS A 50 6.05 -4.89 -10.42
N GLY A 51 7.36 -4.61 -10.49
CA GLY A 51 7.95 -3.40 -9.91
C GLY A 51 8.13 -3.40 -8.39
N TYR A 52 8.17 -2.20 -7.81
CA TYR A 52 8.51 -1.98 -6.40
C TYR A 52 7.59 -2.72 -5.41
N PHE A 53 6.31 -2.77 -5.75
CA PHE A 53 5.24 -3.28 -4.91
C PHE A 53 4.51 -4.47 -5.55
N GLN A 54 5.12 -5.12 -6.54
CA GLN A 54 4.54 -6.28 -7.23
C GLN A 54 3.07 -6.12 -7.62
N ILE A 55 2.75 -4.95 -8.17
CA ILE A 55 1.38 -4.56 -8.53
C ILE A 55 0.93 -5.40 -9.73
N LYS A 56 -0.27 -5.97 -9.67
CA LYS A 56 -0.94 -6.65 -10.79
C LYS A 56 -1.77 -5.65 -11.62
N LEU A 57 -2.03 -5.94 -12.89
CA LEU A 57 -2.81 -5.04 -13.76
C LEU A 57 -4.21 -4.69 -13.19
N PRO A 58 -5.01 -5.62 -12.63
CA PRO A 58 -6.29 -5.25 -12.02
C PRO A 58 -6.13 -4.30 -10.81
N TYR A 59 -5.07 -4.48 -10.02
CA TYR A 59 -4.74 -3.56 -8.91
C TYR A 59 -4.48 -2.15 -9.43
N TYR A 60 -3.69 -2.03 -10.51
CA TYR A 60 -3.40 -0.75 -11.14
C TYR A 60 -4.64 -0.05 -11.70
N LYS A 61 -5.53 -0.80 -12.34
CA LYS A 61 -6.83 -0.27 -12.79
C LYS A 61 -7.66 0.26 -11.62
N ASP A 62 -7.68 -0.48 -10.52
CA ASP A 62 -8.46 -0.10 -9.36
C ASP A 62 -7.90 1.08 -8.56
N CYS A 63 -6.60 1.33 -8.65
CA CYS A 63 -5.96 2.51 -8.06
C CYS A 63 -6.10 3.78 -8.92
N GLY A 64 -6.85 3.72 -10.03
CA GLY A 64 -7.14 4.87 -10.89
C GLY A 64 -6.12 5.11 -12.00
N GLU A 65 -5.30 4.09 -12.32
CA GLU A 65 -4.32 4.14 -13.41
C GLU A 65 -3.38 5.37 -13.37
N PRO A 66 -2.72 5.66 -12.23
CA PRO A 66 -1.87 6.84 -12.10
C PRO A 66 -0.77 6.86 -13.15
N GLY A 67 -0.50 8.05 -13.67
CA GLY A 67 0.53 8.28 -14.68
C GLY A 67 0.20 7.76 -16.08
N ARG A 68 -0.99 7.19 -16.33
CA ARG A 68 -1.41 6.79 -17.67
C ARG A 68 -1.60 8.02 -18.57
N LYS A 69 -1.02 7.97 -19.76
CA LYS A 69 -1.12 9.04 -20.75
C LYS A 69 -2.35 8.86 -21.65
N SER A 70 -2.83 9.93 -22.25
CA SER A 70 -3.89 9.85 -23.27
C SER A 70 -3.43 8.95 -24.43
N GLY A 71 -4.28 8.00 -24.84
CA GLY A 71 -3.97 7.00 -25.87
C GLY A 71 -3.08 5.83 -25.41
N GLU A 72 -2.53 5.84 -24.20
CA GLU A 72 -1.73 4.73 -23.67
C GLU A 72 -2.61 3.60 -23.12
N SER A 73 -2.26 2.36 -23.44
CA SER A 73 -2.93 1.18 -22.88
C SER A 73 -2.66 1.05 -21.38
N SER A 74 -3.62 0.49 -20.64
CA SER A 74 -3.45 0.22 -19.21
C SER A 74 -2.26 -0.70 -18.92
N ASP A 75 -1.95 -1.65 -19.80
CA ASP A 75 -0.83 -2.58 -19.63
C ASP A 75 0.53 -1.86 -19.68
N SER A 76 0.74 -1.02 -20.70
CA SER A 76 1.97 -0.23 -20.81
C SER A 76 2.12 0.76 -19.65
N ALA A 77 1.04 1.46 -19.31
CA ALA A 77 1.02 2.41 -18.20
C ALA A 77 1.28 1.74 -16.85
N TRP A 78 0.67 0.57 -16.61
CA TRP A 78 0.87 -0.25 -15.41
C TRP A 78 2.34 -0.66 -15.25
N LYS A 79 2.95 -1.23 -16.30
CA LYS A 79 4.35 -1.68 -16.25
C LYS A 79 5.31 -0.52 -15.97
N ARG A 80 5.08 0.63 -16.60
CA ARG A 80 5.85 1.86 -16.39
C ARG A 80 5.66 2.40 -14.97
N CYS A 81 4.41 2.53 -14.53
CA CYS A 81 4.08 3.03 -13.19
C CYS A 81 4.64 2.13 -12.09
N SER A 82 4.57 0.81 -12.26
CA SER A 82 5.07 -0.16 -11.28
C SER A 82 6.58 -0.05 -11.06
N LYS A 83 7.33 0.34 -12.10
CA LYS A 83 8.78 0.58 -12.05
C LYS A 83 9.17 2.00 -11.63
N ASP A 84 8.21 2.89 -11.44
CA ASP A 84 8.41 4.22 -10.89
C ASP A 84 7.97 4.22 -9.41
N TYR A 85 8.88 4.58 -8.50
CA TYR A 85 8.61 4.45 -7.07
C TYR A 85 7.42 5.31 -6.65
N ASN A 86 7.36 6.57 -7.09
CA ASN A 86 6.32 7.50 -6.69
C ASN A 86 4.96 7.14 -7.29
N CYS A 87 4.93 6.72 -8.55
CA CYS A 87 3.70 6.28 -9.21
C CYS A 87 3.14 5.03 -8.56
N SER A 88 3.98 4.01 -8.33
CA SER A 88 3.56 2.77 -7.67
C SER A 88 3.15 3.00 -6.21
N LEU A 89 3.87 3.83 -5.45
CA LEU A 89 3.48 4.24 -4.10
C LEU A 89 2.11 4.90 -4.07
N ASN A 90 1.85 5.85 -4.98
CA ASN A 90 0.56 6.53 -5.09
C ASN A 90 -0.56 5.55 -5.48
N CYS A 91 -0.26 4.59 -6.36
CA CYS A 91 -1.20 3.52 -6.68
C CYS A 91 -1.55 2.67 -5.46
N VAL A 92 -0.56 2.25 -4.66
CA VAL A 92 -0.82 1.51 -3.41
C VAL A 92 -1.69 2.33 -2.48
N LYS A 93 -1.32 3.58 -2.17
CA LYS A 93 -2.11 4.46 -1.30
C LYS A 93 -3.57 4.61 -1.78
N ALA A 94 -3.79 4.82 -3.08
CA ALA A 94 -5.12 4.93 -3.66
C ALA A 94 -5.94 3.63 -3.55
N TYR A 95 -5.30 2.48 -3.81
CA TYR A 95 -5.94 1.16 -3.68
C TYR A 95 -6.31 0.85 -2.23
N ILE A 96 -5.42 1.12 -1.28
CA ILE A 96 -5.69 0.95 0.15
C ILE A 96 -6.83 1.88 0.57
N LYS A 97 -6.80 3.16 0.19
CA LYS A 97 -7.89 4.11 0.48
C LYS A 97 -9.24 3.60 -0.03
N ARG A 98 -9.28 3.00 -1.22
CA ARG A 98 -10.49 2.45 -1.83
C ARG A 98 -11.05 1.24 -1.07
N TYR A 99 -10.19 0.38 -0.50
CA TYR A 99 -10.63 -0.91 0.03
C TYR A 99 -10.48 -1.12 1.54
N GLN A 100 -9.72 -0.28 2.26
CA GLN A 100 -9.51 -0.43 3.70
C GLN A 100 -10.81 -0.41 4.53
N GLY A 101 -11.85 0.27 4.05
CA GLY A 101 -13.17 0.30 4.71
C GLY A 101 -13.88 -1.06 4.76
N LYS A 102 -13.44 -2.03 3.95
CA LYS A 102 -13.93 -3.41 4.02
C LYS A 102 -13.37 -4.19 5.19
N CYS A 103 -12.33 -3.69 5.87
CA CYS A 103 -11.67 -4.37 6.97
C CYS A 103 -12.35 -4.12 8.33
N PRO A 104 -12.20 -5.04 9.29
CA PRO A 104 -12.61 -4.80 10.67
C PRO A 104 -12.05 -3.50 11.25
N ALA A 105 -12.87 -2.76 12.00
CA ALA A 105 -12.49 -1.45 12.52
C ALA A 105 -11.29 -1.51 13.47
N ASN A 106 -11.17 -2.59 14.25
CA ASN A 106 -10.14 -2.82 15.26
C ASN A 106 -8.75 -3.20 14.71
N MET A 107 -8.60 -3.40 13.40
CA MET A 107 -7.27 -3.60 12.80
C MET A 107 -6.50 -2.28 12.69
N SER A 108 -5.18 -2.33 12.90
CA SER A 108 -4.30 -1.18 12.68
C SER A 108 -4.29 -0.76 11.21
N ALA A 109 -3.88 0.47 10.94
CA ALA A 109 -3.74 0.96 9.56
C ALA A 109 -2.77 0.08 8.75
N CYS A 110 -1.62 -0.31 9.34
CA CYS A 110 -0.66 -1.16 8.64
C CYS A 110 -1.16 -2.58 8.40
N GLU A 111 -1.91 -3.18 9.34
CA GLU A 111 -2.50 -4.51 9.11
C GLU A 111 -3.50 -4.47 7.94
N LYS A 112 -4.40 -3.47 7.94
CA LYS A 112 -5.36 -3.25 6.85
C LYS A 112 -4.62 -3.09 5.52
N MET A 113 -3.63 -2.20 5.48
CA MET A 113 -2.83 -1.91 4.30
C MET A 113 -2.10 -3.16 3.77
N SER A 114 -1.39 -3.87 4.64
CA SER A 114 -0.62 -5.06 4.28
C SER A 114 -1.49 -6.16 3.71
N ARG A 115 -2.61 -6.46 4.38
CA ARG A 115 -3.47 -7.58 3.99
C ARG A 115 -4.32 -7.25 2.76
N VAL A 116 -4.74 -5.99 2.58
CA VAL A 116 -5.40 -5.54 1.35
C VAL A 116 -4.43 -5.50 0.18
N HIS A 117 -3.17 -5.12 0.40
CA HIS A 117 -2.14 -5.16 -0.64
C HIS A 117 -1.93 -6.60 -1.16
N ASN A 118 -1.73 -7.54 -0.24
CA ASN A 118 -1.46 -8.94 -0.58
C ASN A 118 -2.69 -9.72 -1.09
N GLY A 119 -3.86 -9.52 -0.48
CA GLY A 119 -5.06 -10.31 -0.76
C GLY A 119 -6.16 -9.59 -1.55
N GLY A 120 -5.91 -8.37 -2.02
CA GLY A 120 -6.89 -7.57 -2.74
C GLY A 120 -8.04 -7.05 -1.85
N PRO A 121 -9.23 -6.74 -2.42
CA PRO A 121 -10.27 -5.96 -1.74
C PRO A 121 -10.82 -6.57 -0.44
N GLY A 122 -10.78 -7.90 -0.32
CA GLY A 122 -11.19 -8.65 0.87
C GLY A 122 -10.03 -9.21 1.69
N GLY A 123 -8.79 -8.89 1.35
CA GLY A 123 -7.60 -9.58 1.85
C GLY A 123 -7.45 -9.54 3.37
N CYS A 124 -7.87 -8.46 4.03
CA CYS A 124 -7.88 -8.35 5.50
C CYS A 124 -8.88 -9.27 6.22
N ARG A 125 -9.77 -9.96 5.50
CA ARG A 125 -10.66 -10.98 6.06
C ARG A 125 -10.22 -12.41 5.73
N SER A 126 -9.26 -12.57 4.83
CA SER A 126 -8.73 -13.88 4.45
C SER A 126 -7.58 -14.30 5.36
N SER A 127 -7.63 -15.52 5.90
CA SER A 127 -6.51 -16.08 6.68
C SER A 127 -5.25 -16.29 5.83
N SER A 128 -5.37 -16.37 4.50
CA SER A 128 -4.23 -16.52 3.57
C SER A 128 -3.24 -15.35 3.66
N THR A 129 -3.67 -14.18 4.11
CA THR A 129 -2.81 -12.97 4.23
C THR A 129 -2.16 -12.84 5.59
N ASN A 130 -2.42 -13.76 6.55
CA ASN A 130 -1.85 -13.70 7.89
C ASN A 130 -0.33 -13.83 7.89
N GLY A 131 0.23 -14.71 7.05
CA GLY A 131 1.67 -14.88 6.92
C GLY A 131 2.36 -13.63 6.39
N TYR A 132 1.76 -13.02 5.36
CA TYR A 132 2.21 -11.73 4.82
C TYR A 132 2.20 -10.64 5.91
N TRP A 133 1.09 -10.51 6.64
CA TRP A 133 1.01 -9.56 7.75
C TRP A 133 2.08 -9.80 8.82
N ALA A 134 2.32 -11.04 9.22
CA ALA A 134 3.33 -11.35 10.22
C ALA A 134 4.74 -10.87 9.80
N ALA A 135 5.08 -10.99 8.52
CA ALA A 135 6.34 -10.48 7.98
C ALA A 135 6.41 -8.94 8.03
N ILE A 136 5.35 -8.25 7.61
CA ILE A 136 5.32 -6.79 7.64
C ILE A 136 5.32 -6.26 9.08
N LYS A 137 4.52 -6.85 9.98
CA LYS A 137 4.46 -6.51 11.40
C LYS A 137 5.83 -6.57 12.07
N LYS A 138 6.62 -7.60 11.75
CA LYS A 138 8.00 -7.76 12.27
C LYS A 138 8.89 -6.61 11.79
N CYS A 139 8.79 -6.21 10.53
CA CYS A 139 9.56 -5.11 9.96
C CYS A 139 9.11 -3.72 10.50
N SER A 140 7.80 -3.50 10.62
CA SER A 140 7.24 -2.22 11.05
C SER A 140 7.32 -1.99 12.57
N GLY A 141 7.67 -3.03 13.34
CA GLY A 141 7.68 -2.99 14.80
C GLY A 141 6.27 -2.96 15.40
N GLY A 142 5.31 -3.61 14.74
CA GLY A 142 3.91 -3.65 15.18
C GLY A 142 3.09 -2.41 14.84
N LYS A 143 3.67 -1.46 14.11
CA LYS A 143 2.98 -0.26 13.60
C LYS A 143 2.22 -0.59 12.33
#